data_AF-A0A353Z0W4-F1
#
_entry.id   AF-A0A353Z0W4-F1
#
_cell.length_a   1.000
_cell.length_b   1.000
_cell.length_c   1.000
_cell.angle_alpha   90.00
_cell.angle_beta   90.00
_cell.angle_gamma   90.00
#
_symmetry.space_group_name_H-M   'P 1'
#
loop_
_entity.id
_entity.type
_entity.pdbx_description
1 polymer ?
#
loop_
_entity_poly.entity_id
_entity_poly.type
_entity_poly.pdbx_seq_one_letter_code
_entity_poly.pdbx_strand_id
1 'polypeptide(L)'
;MEITKNFKVRYLIDTLLGIWLLTWLWFLIFNWDIFVVKLNINLGIGVVKMFPFVVFMILGMLIMLAIRYILQYSRMLRRIEVKEKNTKIAMQEKDIEILKLKEMLYKEQTSELNKTAKDLTALNEKIDAIAQKFQKEKEEGNS
;
A
#
# COMPACT_ATOMS: atom_id res chain seq x y z
N MET A 1 -6.93 -13.66 -5.20
CA MET A 1 -6.79 -15.11 -4.88
C MET A 1 -5.78 -15.40 -3.75
N GLU A 2 -4.75 -14.56 -3.52
CA GLU A 2 -3.79 -14.78 -2.40
C GLU A 2 -4.37 -14.52 -0.98
N ILE A 3 -5.33 -13.60 -0.84
CA ILE A 3 -5.89 -13.21 0.47
C ILE A 3 -6.60 -14.40 1.16
N THR A 4 -7.36 -15.19 0.41
CA THR A 4 -8.06 -16.38 0.91
C THR A 4 -7.09 -17.51 1.29
N LYS A 5 -5.96 -17.64 0.59
CA LYS A 5 -4.92 -18.62 0.91
C LYS A 5 -4.24 -18.31 2.25
N ASN A 6 -3.92 -17.05 2.51
CA ASN A 6 -3.31 -16.62 3.77
C ASN A 6 -4.26 -16.75 4.97
N PHE A 7 -5.57 -16.56 4.77
CA PHE A 7 -6.58 -16.78 5.80
C PHE A 7 -6.69 -18.28 6.16
N LYS A 8 -6.72 -19.16 5.16
CA LYS A 8 -6.74 -20.62 5.35
C LYS A 8 -5.52 -21.13 6.11
N VAL A 9 -4.31 -20.65 5.77
CA VAL A 9 -3.07 -21.06 6.46
C VAL A 9 -3.06 -20.64 7.92
N ARG A 10 -3.53 -19.43 8.25
CA ARG A 10 -3.64 -18.99 9.64
C ARG A 10 -4.62 -19.87 10.42
N TYR A 11 -5.80 -20.10 9.87
CA TYR A 11 -6.82 -20.93 10.51
C TYR A 11 -6.30 -22.35 10.75
N LEU A 12 -5.57 -22.93 9.78
CA LEU A 12 -4.91 -24.23 9.92
C LEU A 12 -3.92 -24.25 11.08
N ILE A 13 -3.06 -23.24 11.21
CA ILE A 13 -2.04 -23.18 12.27
C ILE A 13 -2.67 -22.96 13.64
N ASP A 14 -3.65 -22.06 13.74
CA ASP A 14 -4.36 -21.80 14.99
C ASP A 14 -5.14 -23.07 15.43
N THR A 15 -5.74 -23.80 14.48
CA THR A 15 -6.42 -25.08 14.74
C THR A 15 -5.42 -26.17 15.17
N LEU A 16 -4.27 -26.27 14.49
CA LEU A 16 -3.23 -27.24 14.82
C LEU A 16 -2.64 -26.98 16.22
N LEU A 17 -2.44 -25.71 16.58
CA LEU A 17 -2.04 -25.30 17.93
C LEU A 17 -3.08 -25.73 18.97
N GLY A 18 -4.37 -25.52 18.67
CA GLY A 18 -5.47 -25.95 19.53
C GLY A 18 -5.49 -27.47 19.73
N ILE A 19 -5.39 -28.24 18.65
CA ILE A 19 -5.34 -29.71 18.69
C ILE A 19 -4.12 -30.20 19.46
N TRP A 20 -2.95 -29.58 19.25
CA TRP A 20 -1.73 -29.92 19.97
C TRP A 20 -1.90 -29.69 21.47
N LEU A 21 -2.36 -28.50 21.88
CA LEU A 21 -2.59 -28.19 23.30
C LEU A 21 -3.61 -29.14 23.92
N LEU A 22 -4.71 -29.42 23.23
CA LEU A 22 -5.73 -30.37 23.71
C LEU A 22 -5.15 -31.78 23.87
N THR A 23 -4.38 -32.25 22.90
CA THR A 23 -3.72 -33.56 22.96
C THR A 23 -2.80 -33.65 24.17
N TRP A 24 -1.90 -32.66 24.35
CA TRP A 24 -0.96 -32.66 25.48
C TRP A 24 -1.65 -32.49 26.83
N LEU A 25 -2.70 -31.68 26.90
CA LEU A 25 -3.48 -31.48 28.11
C LEU A 25 -4.26 -32.74 28.49
N TRP A 26 -4.79 -33.46 27.50
CA TRP A 26 -5.39 -34.78 27.69
C TRP A 26 -4.36 -35.79 28.21
N PHE A 27 -3.17 -35.86 27.60
CA PHE A 27 -2.09 -36.74 28.09
C PHE A 27 -1.67 -36.38 29.52
N LEU A 28 -1.60 -35.10 29.87
CA LEU A 28 -1.19 -34.66 31.19
C LEU A 28 -2.19 -35.08 32.28
N ILE A 29 -3.50 -35.00 32.00
CA ILE A 29 -4.55 -35.40 32.95
C ILE A 29 -4.66 -36.92 33.08
N PHE A 30 -4.67 -37.64 31.96
CA PHE A 30 -4.99 -39.08 31.95
C PHE A 30 -3.76 -40.01 31.98
N ASN A 31 -2.58 -39.50 31.63
CA ASN A 31 -1.35 -40.29 31.50
C ASN A 31 -0.17 -39.57 32.16
N TRP A 32 -0.37 -39.08 33.39
CA TRP A 32 0.64 -38.33 34.13
C TRP A 32 1.97 -39.10 34.30
N ASP A 33 1.90 -40.42 34.48
CA ASP A 33 3.08 -41.28 34.69
C ASP A 33 4.09 -41.18 33.54
N ILE A 34 3.61 -40.99 32.30
CA ILE A 34 4.44 -40.84 31.10
C ILE A 34 5.35 -39.60 31.21
N PHE A 35 4.90 -38.53 31.85
CA PHE A 35 5.67 -37.30 32.00
C PHE A 35 6.76 -37.37 33.07
N VAL A 36 6.63 -38.31 34.02
CA VAL A 36 7.58 -38.48 35.13
C VAL A 36 8.69 -39.48 34.77
N VAL A 37 8.54 -40.22 33.67
CA VAL A 37 9.58 -41.13 33.17
C VAL A 37 10.86 -40.34 32.87
N LYS A 38 11.94 -40.67 33.59
CA LYS A 38 13.28 -40.13 33.35
C LYS A 38 14.03 -41.09 32.47
N LEU A 39 14.51 -40.59 31.33
CA LEU A 39 15.50 -41.31 30.54
C LEU A 39 16.90 -40.86 30.97
N ASN A 40 17.73 -41.87 31.28
CA ASN A 40 19.16 -41.68 31.46
C ASN A 40 19.81 -41.84 30.09
N ILE A 41 20.11 -40.72 29.43
CA ILE A 41 20.79 -40.74 28.14
C ILE A 41 22.28 -40.60 28.42
N ASN A 42 23.04 -41.64 28.10
CA ASN A 42 24.49 -41.60 28.19
C ASN A 42 25.04 -41.01 26.88
N LEU A 43 25.56 -39.78 26.95
CA LEU A 43 26.09 -39.06 25.79
C LEU A 43 27.62 -39.21 25.65
N GLY A 44 28.23 -40.16 26.36
CA GLY A 44 29.69 -40.42 26.32
C GLY A 44 30.54 -39.47 27.17
N ILE A 45 30.07 -38.24 27.43
CA ILE A 45 30.74 -37.23 28.28
C ILE A 45 30.07 -37.13 29.68
N GLY A 46 28.90 -37.75 29.83
CA GLY A 46 28.12 -37.76 31.06
C GLY A 46 26.72 -38.32 30.83
N VAL A 47 26.04 -38.62 31.94
CA VAL A 47 24.65 -39.10 31.92
C VAL A 47 23.72 -37.91 32.15
N VAL A 48 22.92 -37.56 31.15
CA VAL A 48 21.89 -36.54 31.28
C VAL A 48 20.57 -37.22 31.60
N LYS A 49 19.94 -36.80 32.70
CA LYS A 49 18.60 -37.27 33.10
C LYS A 49 17.57 -36.25 32.67
N MET A 50 16.70 -36.62 31.75
CA MET A 50 15.68 -35.72 31.23
C MET A 50 14.32 -36.40 31.14
N PHE A 51 13.27 -35.58 31.18
CA PHE A 51 11.89 -35.98 30.99
C PHE A 51 11.54 -35.76 29.50
N PRO A 52 11.66 -36.79 28.65
CA PRO A 52 11.56 -36.62 27.19
C PRO A 52 10.22 -36.01 26.77
N PHE A 53 9.11 -36.43 27.40
CA PHE A 53 7.77 -35.95 27.06
C PHE A 53 7.56 -34.47 27.40
N VAL A 54 8.06 -34.00 28.54
CA VAL A 54 8.03 -32.57 28.91
C VAL A 54 8.86 -31.76 27.92
N VAL A 55 10.03 -32.27 27.52
CA VAL A 55 10.89 -31.62 26.54
C VAL A 55 10.21 -31.55 25.18
N PHE A 56 9.59 -32.62 24.69
CA PHE A 56 8.86 -32.62 23.42
C PHE A 56 7.65 -31.69 23.43
N MET A 57 6.92 -31.63 24.55
CA MET A 57 5.79 -30.71 24.73
C MET A 57 6.23 -29.25 24.56
N ILE A 58 7.30 -28.85 25.27
CA ILE A 58 7.83 -27.48 25.23
C ILE A 58 8.44 -27.19 23.85
N LEU A 59 9.25 -28.11 23.32
CA LEU A 59 9.90 -27.95 22.03
C LEU A 59 8.87 -27.78 20.90
N GLY A 60 7.83 -28.61 20.87
CA GLY A 60 6.75 -28.51 19.89
C GLY A 60 5.96 -27.21 20.02
N MET A 61 5.74 -26.72 21.25
CA MET A 61 5.12 -25.42 21.49
C MET A 61 5.98 -24.28 20.92
N LEU A 62 7.29 -24.30 21.18
CA LEU A 62 8.24 -23.30 20.66
C LEU A 62 8.29 -23.30 19.13
N ILE A 63 8.33 -24.48 18.51
CA ILE A 63 8.33 -24.61 17.04
C ILE A 63 7.07 -24.00 16.44
N MET A 64 5.89 -24.29 16.99
CA MET A 64 4.65 -23.73 16.47
C MET A 64 4.54 -22.22 16.68
N LEU A 65 5.02 -21.70 17.81
CA LEU A 65 5.13 -20.25 18.04
C LEU A 65 6.08 -19.60 17.03
N ALA A 66 7.23 -20.22 16.75
CA ALA A 66 8.19 -19.73 15.76
C ALA A 66 7.57 -19.67 14.35
N ILE A 67 6.87 -20.73 13.93
CA ILE A 67 6.17 -20.76 12.64
C ILE A 67 5.12 -19.64 12.56
N ARG A 68 4.33 -19.46 13.62
CA ARG A 68 3.33 -18.39 13.70
C ARG A 68 3.96 -17.01 13.58
N TYR A 69 5.08 -16.79 14.27
CA TYR A 69 5.83 -15.54 14.24
C TYR A 69 6.38 -15.22 12.84
N ILE A 70 7.05 -16.19 12.20
CA ILE A 70 7.60 -16.05 10.85
C ILE A 70 6.51 -15.65 9.85
N LEU A 71 5.36 -16.33 9.90
CA LEU A 71 4.24 -16.02 9.01
C LEU A 71 3.63 -14.63 9.26
N GLN A 72 3.61 -14.17 10.51
CA GLN A 72 3.17 -12.82 10.84
C GLN A 72 4.16 -11.78 10.32
N TYR A 73 5.46 -12.03 10.48
CA TYR A 73 6.53 -11.16 10.00
C TYR A 73 6.51 -11.00 8.48
N SER A 74 6.45 -12.10 7.71
CA SER A 74 6.35 -12.05 6.25
C SER A 74 5.14 -11.26 5.76
N ARG A 75 4.02 -11.31 6.49
CA ARG A 75 2.81 -10.52 6.16
C ARG A 75 2.97 -9.04 6.46
N MET A 76 3.70 -8.68 7.52
CA MET A 76 4.01 -7.29 7.81
C MET A 76 4.83 -6.67 6.69
N LEU A 77 5.88 -7.36 6.22
CA LEU A 77 6.71 -6.91 5.11
C LEU A 77 5.90 -6.67 3.83
N ARG A 78 5.04 -7.62 3.43
CA ARG A 78 4.16 -7.43 2.26
C ARG A 78 3.22 -6.24 2.42
N ARG A 79 2.68 -5.98 3.62
CA ARG A 79 1.79 -4.84 3.86
C ARG A 79 2.52 -3.51 3.73
N ILE A 80 3.78 -3.45 4.16
CA ILE A 80 4.62 -2.27 4.00
C ILE A 80 4.87 -2.03 2.50
N GLU A 81 5.28 -3.06 1.77
CA GLU A 81 5.54 -2.96 0.32
C GLU A 81 4.29 -2.50 -0.47
N VAL A 82 3.11 -3.05 -0.16
CA VAL A 82 1.85 -2.64 -0.80
C VAL A 82 1.50 -1.20 -0.44
N LYS A 83 1.70 -0.77 0.82
CA LYS A 83 1.47 0.62 1.20
C LYS A 83 2.41 1.57 0.47
N GLU A 84 3.68 1.24 0.34
CA GLU A 84 4.65 2.05 -0.40
C GLU A 84 4.25 2.16 -1.88
N LYS A 85 3.89 1.04 -2.52
CA LYS A 85 3.41 1.04 -3.91
C LYS A 85 2.16 1.89 -4.09
N ASN A 86 1.17 1.74 -3.21
CA ASN A 86 -0.06 2.55 -3.27
C ASN A 86 0.23 4.04 -3.05
N THR A 87 1.17 4.38 -2.17
CA THR A 87 1.56 5.78 -1.93
C THR A 87 2.24 6.36 -3.16
N LYS A 88 3.13 5.60 -3.81
CA LYS A 88 3.76 6.02 -5.08
C LYS A 88 2.73 6.25 -6.18
N ILE A 89 1.76 5.34 -6.33
CA ILE A 89 0.67 5.50 -7.30
C ILE A 89 -0.14 6.77 -7.00
N ALA A 90 -0.50 7.00 -5.74
CA ALA A 90 -1.25 8.20 -5.35
C ALA A 90 -0.46 9.50 -5.62
N MET A 91 0.86 9.50 -5.45
CA MET A 91 1.70 10.65 -5.83
C MET A 91 1.69 10.87 -7.35
N GLN A 92 1.85 9.80 -8.13
CA GLN A 92 1.82 9.88 -9.60
C GLN A 92 0.47 10.37 -10.13
N GLU A 93 -0.64 9.93 -9.52
CA GLU A 93 -1.98 10.43 -9.86
C GLU A 93 -2.11 11.93 -9.60
N LYS A 94 -1.59 12.41 -8.48
CA LYS A 94 -1.55 13.86 -8.19
C LYS A 94 -0.69 14.63 -9.18
N ASP A 95 0.46 14.08 -9.58
CA ASP A 95 1.31 14.72 -10.59
C ASP A 95 0.61 14.80 -11.96
N ILE A 96 -0.14 13.76 -12.35
CA ILE A 96 -0.96 13.76 -13.57
C ILE A 96 -2.08 14.80 -13.48
N GLU A 97 -2.71 14.93 -12.32
CA GLU A 97 -3.75 15.94 -12.08
C GLU A 97 -3.18 17.36 -12.22
N ILE A 98 -2.01 17.62 -11.64
CA ILE A 98 -1.30 18.90 -11.79
C ILE A 98 -0.96 19.17 -13.25
N LEU A 99 -0.49 18.17 -14.00
CA LEU A 99 -0.21 18.31 -15.42
C LEU A 99 -1.46 18.67 -16.24
N LYS A 100 -2.59 18.02 -15.96
CA LYS A 100 -3.88 18.34 -16.61
C LYS A 100 -4.35 19.76 -16.28
N LEU A 101 -4.21 20.19 -15.03
CA LEU A 101 -4.54 21.57 -14.63
C LEU A 101 -3.65 22.59 -15.34
N LYS A 102 -2.34 22.32 -15.45
CA LYS A 102 -1.43 23.15 -16.24
C LYS A 102 -1.84 23.22 -17.70
N GLU A 103 -2.20 22.10 -18.31
CA GLU A 103 -2.65 22.07 -19.71
C GLU A 103 -3.93 22.89 -19.93
N MET A 104 -4.90 22.78 -19.01
CA MET A 104 -6.11 23.60 -19.04
C MET A 104 -5.80 25.09 -18.90
N LEU A 105 -4.91 25.46 -17.96
CA LEU A 105 -4.48 26.85 -17.78
C LEU A 105 -3.82 27.41 -19.04
N TYR A 106 -2.93 26.65 -19.70
CA TYR A 106 -2.31 27.07 -20.95
C TYR A 106 -3.32 27.22 -22.10
N LYS A 107 -4.30 26.32 -22.19
CA LYS A 107 -5.39 26.43 -23.17
C LYS A 107 -6.25 27.66 -22.93
N GLU A 108 -6.57 27.96 -21.68
CA GLU A 108 -7.36 29.13 -21.29
C GLU A 108 -6.61 30.43 -21.58
N GLN A 109 -5.34 30.54 -21.16
CA GLN A 109 -4.50 31.70 -21.51
C GLN A 109 -4.39 31.91 -23.02
N THR A 110 -4.21 30.85 -23.79
CA THR A 110 -4.14 30.95 -25.27
C THR A 110 -5.49 31.41 -25.85
N SER A 111 -6.60 30.92 -25.31
CA SER A 111 -7.95 31.34 -25.72
C SER A 111 -8.20 32.82 -25.40
N GLU A 112 -7.82 33.28 -24.21
CA GLU A 112 -7.93 34.67 -23.80
C GLU A 112 -7.05 35.59 -24.65
N LEU A 113 -5.80 35.20 -24.92
CA LEU A 113 -4.93 35.96 -25.81
C LEU A 113 -5.51 36.05 -27.22
N ASN A 114 -6.07 34.96 -27.75
CA ASN A 114 -6.71 34.98 -29.06
C ASN A 114 -7.97 35.86 -29.10
N LYS A 115 -8.78 35.87 -28.03
CA LYS A 115 -9.93 36.79 -27.91
C LYS A 115 -9.47 38.24 -27.84
N THR A 116 -8.50 38.52 -26.97
CA THR A 116 -7.92 39.85 -26.79
C THR A 116 -7.30 40.37 -28.09
N ALA A 117 -6.59 39.52 -28.84
CA ALA A 117 -6.03 39.87 -30.13
C ALA A 117 -7.13 40.23 -31.15
N LYS A 118 -8.22 39.45 -31.20
CA LYS A 118 -9.37 39.77 -32.05
C LYS A 118 -10.03 41.09 -31.66
N ASP A 119 -10.23 41.32 -30.37
CA ASP A 119 -10.81 42.56 -29.87
C ASP A 119 -9.93 43.77 -30.19
N LEU A 120 -8.60 43.64 -30.07
CA LEU A 120 -7.64 44.66 -30.47
C LEU A 120 -7.68 44.93 -31.97
N THR A 121 -7.76 43.91 -32.82
CA THR A 121 -7.89 44.11 -34.28
C THR A 121 -9.19 44.82 -34.64
N ALA A 122 -10.31 44.43 -34.01
CA ALA A 122 -11.60 45.08 -34.23
C ALA A 122 -11.61 46.54 -33.72
N LEU A 123 -10.89 46.83 -32.63
CA LEU A 123 -10.70 48.19 -32.15
C LEU A 123 -9.88 49.02 -33.14
N ASN A 124 -8.81 48.44 -33.69
CA ASN A 124 -7.95 49.12 -34.65
C ASN A 124 -8.70 49.43 -35.96
N GLU A 125 -9.50 48.49 -36.48
CA GLU A 125 -10.38 48.73 -37.63
C GLU A 125 -11.38 49.87 -37.36
N LYS A 126 -11.94 49.95 -36.15
CA LYS A 126 -12.82 51.06 -35.77
C LYS A 126 -12.07 52.40 -35.71
N ILE A 127 -10.84 52.40 -35.18
CA ILE A 127 -9.99 53.60 -35.16
C ILE A 127 -9.69 54.05 -36.59
N ASP A 128 -9.31 53.13 -37.49
CA ASP A 128 -9.06 53.43 -38.90
C ASP A 128 -10.31 53.96 -39.62
N ALA A 129 -11.47 53.36 -39.37
CA ALA A 129 -12.74 53.84 -39.92
C ALA A 129 -13.10 55.24 -39.41
N ILE A 130 -12.84 55.55 -38.14
CA ILE A 130 -13.03 56.90 -37.58
C ILE A 130 -12.03 57.89 -38.20
N ALA A 131 -10.76 57.50 -38.33
CA ALA A 131 -9.73 58.33 -38.95
C ALA A 131 -10.05 58.67 -40.41
N GLN A 132 -10.54 57.69 -41.19
CA GLN A 132 -10.99 57.91 -42.56
C GLN A 132 -12.22 58.81 -42.64
N LYS A 133 -13.18 58.66 -41.73
CA LYS A 133 -14.33 59.58 -41.64
C LYS A 133 -13.89 61.01 -41.32
N PHE A 134 -12.97 61.17 -40.38
CA PHE A 134 -12.39 62.47 -40.04
C PHE A 134 -11.62 63.10 -41.21
N GLN A 135 -10.89 62.31 -42.01
CA GLN A 135 -10.23 62.80 -43.22
C GLN A 135 -11.23 63.22 -44.29
N LYS A 136 -12.28 62.43 -44.53
CA LYS A 136 -13.35 62.78 -45.47
C LYS A 136 -14.11 64.05 -45.08
N GLU A 137 -14.48 64.22 -43.81
CA GLU A 137 -15.12 65.44 -43.32
C GLU A 137 -14.22 66.67 -43.46
N LYS A 138 -12.90 66.50 -43.39
CA LYS A 138 -11.93 67.58 -43.58
C LYS A 138 -11.72 67.96 -45.06
N GLU A 139 -11.96 67.03 -45.98
CA GLU A 139 -11.93 67.28 -47.44
C GLU A 139 -13.25 67.89 -47.95
N GLU A 140 -14.40 67.50 -47.40
CA GLU A 140 -15.71 68.07 -47.75
C GLU A 140 -15.98 69.45 -47.12
N GLY A 141 -15.32 69.79 -46.00
CA GLY A 141 -15.45 71.09 -45.33
C GLY A 141 -14.61 72.23 -45.93
N ASN A 142 -13.89 72.02 -47.03
CA ASN A 142 -12.99 73.01 -47.65
C ASN A 142 -13.30 73.28 -49.14
N SER A 143 -14.52 72.98 -49.60
CA SER A 143 -15.08 73.39 -50.90
C SER A 143 -16.13 74.49 -50.73
#